data_AF-A0A0K8WKB5-F1
#
_entry.id   AF-A0A0K8WKB5-F1
#
_cell.length_a   1.000
_cell.length_b   1.000
_cell.length_c   1.000
_cell.angle_alpha   90.00
_cell.angle_beta   90.00
_cell.angle_gamma   90.00
#
_symmetry.space_group_name_H-M   'P 1'
#
loop_
_entity.id
_entity.type
_entity.pdbx_description
1 polymer ?
#
loop_
_entity_poly.entity_id
_entity_poly.type
_entity_poly.pdbx_seq_one_letter_code
_entity_poly.pdbx_strand_id
1 'polypeptide(L)'
;MFSQSTNKTNRKKQQMQMDKYLDEEHQQMSKQVHHAELTMVMFLICHNLPFLLMDFLQKLLKECCPDSRIAQQLHCGRAKATELVDQLGKRSCEEITEKLRTNKFSLIVDETTDVSTKKCLILIVRFFDKFSRSVDDKF
;
A
#
# COMPACT_ATOMS: atom_id res chain seq x y z
N MET A 1 -8.91 63.96 12.92
CA MET A 1 -9.92 62.95 12.54
C MET A 1 -9.37 62.13 11.38
N PHE A 2 -9.36 60.80 11.54
CA PHE A 2 -9.24 59.71 10.55
C PHE A 2 -8.00 59.66 9.64
N SER A 3 -7.02 58.79 9.92
CA SER A 3 -6.93 57.35 9.58
C SER A 3 -6.54 57.10 8.11
N GLN A 4 -5.27 56.72 7.89
CA GLN A 4 -4.87 55.92 6.72
C GLN A 4 -4.18 54.65 7.22
N SER A 5 -4.93 53.56 7.25
CA SER A 5 -4.40 52.22 7.53
C SER A 5 -5.14 51.20 6.67
N THR A 6 -4.77 51.10 5.39
CA THR A 6 -5.31 50.07 4.48
C THR A 6 -4.29 49.72 3.39
N ASN A 7 -3.15 49.13 3.75
CA ASN A 7 -2.26 48.54 2.73
C ASN A 7 -1.50 47.27 3.16
N LYS A 8 -2.05 46.50 4.12
CA LYS A 8 -1.48 45.21 4.56
C LYS A 8 -2.28 43.98 4.14
N THR A 9 -3.51 44.14 3.67
CA THR A 9 -4.43 43.01 3.46
C THR A 9 -4.26 42.30 2.10
N ASN A 10 -3.65 42.95 1.10
CA ASN A 10 -3.59 42.41 -0.27
C ASN A 10 -2.39 41.48 -0.55
N ARG A 11 -1.28 41.61 0.19
CA ARG A 11 -0.10 40.70 0.04
C ARG A 11 -0.35 39.28 0.55
N LYS A 12 -1.15 39.10 1.61
CA LYS A 12 -1.42 37.78 2.20
C LYS A 12 -2.23 36.85 1.28
N LYS A 13 -3.10 37.39 0.41
CA LYS A 13 -3.90 36.57 -0.52
C LYS A 13 -3.10 35.97 -1.67
N GLN A 14 -2.06 36.65 -2.16
CA GLN A 14 -1.16 36.10 -3.18
C GLN A 14 -0.19 35.06 -2.60
N GLN A 15 0.27 35.25 -1.36
CA GLN A 15 1.20 34.32 -0.71
C GLN A 15 0.56 32.95 -0.41
N MET A 16 -0.71 32.92 0.02
CA MET A 16 -1.45 31.67 0.27
C MET A 16 -1.65 30.79 -0.98
N GLN A 17 -1.53 31.32 -2.20
CA GLN A 17 -1.68 30.49 -3.41
C GLN A 17 -0.42 29.67 -3.70
N MET A 18 0.78 30.27 -3.61
CA MET A 18 2.04 29.53 -3.86
C MET A 18 2.26 28.42 -2.84
N ASP A 19 2.02 28.67 -1.57
CA ASP A 19 2.19 27.68 -0.51
C ASP A 19 1.30 26.44 -0.77
N LYS A 20 0.05 26.67 -1.19
CA LYS A 20 -0.88 25.60 -1.53
C LYS A 20 -0.43 24.75 -2.73
N TYR A 21 0.14 25.36 -3.77
CA TYR A 21 0.68 24.61 -4.92
C TYR A 21 1.88 23.75 -4.54
N LEU A 22 2.77 24.27 -3.67
CA LEU A 22 3.93 23.51 -3.18
C LEU A 22 3.50 22.32 -2.32
N ASP A 23 2.46 22.48 -1.50
CA ASP A 23 1.88 21.39 -0.70
C ASP A 23 1.28 20.30 -1.60
N GLU A 24 0.56 20.69 -2.66
CA GLU A 24 -0.04 19.76 -3.62
C GLU A 24 1.03 18.95 -4.39
N GLU A 25 2.12 19.59 -4.81
CA GLU A 25 3.23 18.92 -5.50
C GLU A 25 3.95 17.91 -4.59
N HIS A 26 4.24 18.29 -3.33
CA HIS A 26 4.81 17.38 -2.34
C HIS A 26 3.90 16.19 -2.05
N GLN A 27 2.59 16.43 -1.96
CA GLN A 27 1.61 15.38 -1.72
C GLN A 27 1.51 14.41 -2.91
N GLN A 28 1.61 14.91 -4.14
CA GLN A 28 1.68 14.07 -5.34
C GLN A 28 2.95 13.22 -5.37
N MET A 29 4.11 13.81 -5.08
CA MET A 29 5.37 13.08 -5.02
C MET A 29 5.31 11.97 -3.96
N SER A 30 4.81 12.28 -2.77
CA SER A 30 4.66 11.30 -1.68
C SER A 30 3.78 10.12 -2.08
N LYS A 31 2.66 10.37 -2.79
CA LYS A 31 1.80 9.30 -3.33
C LYS A 31 2.53 8.41 -4.34
N GLN A 32 3.33 9.01 -5.23
CA GLN A 32 4.11 8.26 -6.22
C GLN A 32 5.19 7.38 -5.57
N VAL A 33 5.89 7.91 -4.56
CA VAL A 33 6.86 7.15 -3.76
C VAL A 33 6.17 6.00 -3.06
N HIS A 34 5.03 6.25 -2.41
CA HIS A 34 4.28 5.20 -1.73
C HIS A 34 3.78 4.11 -2.68
N HIS A 35 3.31 4.50 -3.87
CA HIS A 35 2.91 3.56 -4.92
C HIS A 35 4.09 2.70 -5.38
N ALA A 36 5.27 3.29 -5.58
CA ALA A 36 6.47 2.54 -5.94
C ALA A 36 6.88 1.55 -4.83
N GLU A 37 6.79 1.94 -3.56
CA GLU A 37 7.04 1.04 -2.43
C GLU A 37 6.07 -0.14 -2.39
N LEU A 38 4.76 0.11 -2.53
CA LEU A 38 3.74 -0.93 -2.62
C LEU A 38 4.00 -1.87 -3.80
N THR A 39 4.38 -1.33 -4.96
CA THR A 39 4.67 -2.12 -6.16
C THR A 39 5.86 -3.06 -5.93
N MET A 40 6.94 -2.59 -5.29
CA MET A 40 8.08 -3.42 -4.94
C MET A 40 7.72 -4.51 -3.92
N VAL A 41 6.94 -4.15 -2.89
CA VAL A 41 6.47 -5.12 -1.90
C VAL A 41 5.61 -6.18 -2.56
N MET A 42 4.69 -5.79 -3.43
CA MET A 42 3.84 -6.71 -4.19
C MET A 42 4.66 -7.64 -5.09
N PHE A 43 5.71 -7.12 -5.74
CA PHE A 43 6.65 -7.94 -6.52
C PHE A 43 7.29 -9.03 -5.64
N LEU A 44 7.75 -8.71 -4.44
CA LEU A 44 8.32 -9.71 -3.53
C LEU A 44 7.28 -10.76 -3.11
N ILE A 45 6.04 -10.36 -2.82
CA ILE A 45 4.96 -11.29 -2.46
C ILE A 45 4.67 -12.24 -3.63
N CYS A 46 4.45 -11.70 -4.84
CA CYS A 46 4.08 -12.48 -6.02
C CYS A 46 5.13 -13.52 -6.41
N HIS A 47 6.41 -13.23 -6.16
CA HIS A 47 7.51 -14.13 -6.47
C HIS A 47 8.04 -14.91 -5.26
N ASN A 48 7.36 -14.85 -4.11
CA ASN A 48 7.76 -15.50 -2.86
C ASN A 48 9.22 -15.21 -2.48
N LEU A 49 9.61 -13.94 -2.58
CA LEU A 49 10.98 -13.48 -2.31
C LEU A 49 11.13 -12.94 -0.88
N PRO A 50 12.32 -13.08 -0.24
CA PRO A 50 12.53 -12.57 1.10
C PRO A 50 12.40 -11.04 1.20
N PHE A 51 11.64 -10.54 2.18
CA PHE A 51 11.52 -9.10 2.42
C PHE A 51 12.82 -8.39 2.84
N LEU A 52 13.84 -9.15 3.24
CA LEU A 52 15.19 -8.62 3.45
C LEU A 52 15.75 -7.98 2.17
N LEU A 53 15.32 -8.42 0.98
CA LEU A 53 15.75 -7.84 -0.28
C LEU A 53 15.39 -6.36 -0.42
N MET A 54 14.34 -5.87 0.26
CA MET A 54 13.96 -4.46 0.23
C MET A 54 15.08 -3.53 0.73
N ASP A 55 15.86 -3.98 1.71
CA ASP A 55 16.96 -3.18 2.27
C ASP A 55 18.06 -2.91 1.23
N PHE A 56 18.25 -3.83 0.28
CA PHE A 56 19.22 -3.73 -0.81
C PHE A 56 18.62 -3.15 -2.08
N LEU A 57 17.39 -3.53 -2.43
CA LEU A 57 16.70 -3.12 -3.66
C LEU A 57 16.50 -1.61 -3.71
N GLN A 58 16.14 -0.98 -2.58
CA GLN A 58 16.00 0.48 -2.52
C GLN A 58 17.33 1.21 -2.76
N LYS A 59 18.47 0.62 -2.36
CA LYS A 59 19.80 1.20 -2.61
C LYS A 59 20.18 1.01 -4.07
N LEU A 60 19.96 -0.19 -4.61
CA LEU A 60 20.19 -0.50 -6.02
C LEU A 60 19.41 0.45 -6.93
N LEU A 61 18.13 0.72 -6.65
CA LEU A 61 17.32 1.63 -7.45
C LEU A 61 17.82 3.08 -7.42
N LYS A 62 18.40 3.53 -6.31
CA LYS A 62 19.01 4.87 -6.22
C LYS A 62 20.27 4.99 -7.08
N GLU A 63 21.05 3.91 -7.17
CA GLU A 63 22.26 3.84 -8.01
C GLU A 63 21.91 3.66 -9.49
N CYS A 64 20.94 2.80 -9.82
CA CYS A 64 20.53 2.54 -11.20
C CYS A 64 19.75 3.70 -11.83
N CYS A 65 18.99 4.45 -11.02
CA CYS A 65 18.13 5.54 -11.48
C CYS A 65 18.44 6.85 -10.70
N PRO A 66 19.63 7.44 -10.89
CA PRO A 66 20.04 8.63 -10.14
C PRO A 66 19.20 9.88 -10.47
N ASP A 67 18.64 9.93 -11.67
CA ASP A 67 17.77 11.01 -12.17
C ASP A 67 16.34 10.96 -11.64
N SER A 68 15.89 9.79 -11.16
CA SER A 68 14.54 9.58 -10.66
C SER A 68 14.38 10.12 -9.24
N ARG A 69 13.64 11.23 -9.09
CA ARG A 69 13.26 11.79 -7.78
C ARG A 69 12.53 10.77 -6.91
N ILE A 70 11.71 9.90 -7.52
CA ILE A 70 10.97 8.84 -6.81
C ILE A 70 11.96 7.83 -6.23
N ALA A 71 12.91 7.34 -7.04
CA ALA A 71 13.90 6.36 -6.59
C ALA A 71 14.74 6.89 -5.43
N GLN A 72 15.15 8.16 -5.48
CA GLN A 72 15.89 8.81 -4.40
C GLN A 72 15.11 8.89 -3.09
N GLN A 73 13.79 9.11 -3.16
CA GLN A 73 12.91 9.21 -2.00
C GLN A 73 12.37 7.86 -1.51
N LEU A 74 12.65 6.74 -2.18
CA LEU A 74 12.30 5.42 -1.68
C LEU A 74 12.94 5.19 -0.31
N HIS A 75 12.09 4.86 0.66
CA HIS A 75 12.51 4.54 2.01
C HIS A 75 11.60 3.42 2.55
N CYS A 76 11.83 2.23 2.03
CA CYS A 76 11.11 1.02 2.39
C CYS A 76 12.09 -0.12 2.57
N GLY A 77 12.52 -0.30 3.81
CA GLY A 77 13.28 -1.47 4.23
C GLY A 77 12.36 -2.62 4.68
N ARG A 78 12.97 -3.69 5.19
CA ARG A 78 12.27 -4.91 5.61
C ARG A 78 11.10 -4.66 6.57
N ALA A 79 11.29 -3.82 7.58
CA ALA A 79 10.28 -3.56 8.62
C ALA A 79 9.02 -2.90 8.02
N LYS A 80 9.19 -1.86 7.21
CA LYS A 80 8.10 -1.17 6.53
C LYS A 80 7.42 -2.07 5.50
N ALA A 81 8.18 -2.86 4.76
CA ALA A 81 7.63 -3.84 3.83
C ALA A 81 6.74 -4.86 4.57
N THR A 82 7.20 -5.38 5.72
CA THR A 82 6.44 -6.36 6.51
C THR A 82 5.13 -5.75 7.03
N GLU A 83 5.18 -4.52 7.53
CA GLU A 83 3.98 -3.78 7.98
C GLU A 83 2.99 -3.54 6.82
N LEU A 84 3.48 -3.16 5.64
CA LEU A 84 2.63 -2.98 4.46
C LEU A 84 1.93 -4.28 4.07
N VAL A 85 2.65 -5.42 4.11
CA VAL A 85 2.07 -6.74 3.84
C VAL A 85 1.00 -7.11 4.86
N ASP A 86 1.23 -6.84 6.14
CA ASP A 86 0.24 -7.10 7.19
C ASP A 86 -1.05 -6.26 6.97
N GLN A 87 -0.90 -4.98 6.61
CA GLN A 87 -2.03 -4.11 6.28
C GLN A 87 -2.78 -4.57 5.01
N LEU A 88 -2.05 -4.98 3.96
CA LEU A 88 -2.62 -5.55 2.75
C LEU A 88 -3.40 -6.84 3.05
N GLY A 89 -2.83 -7.73 3.88
CA GLY A 89 -3.48 -8.95 4.33
C GLY A 89 -4.78 -8.68 5.08
N LYS A 90 -4.77 -7.76 6.05
CA LYS A 90 -5.98 -7.36 6.79
C LYS A 90 -7.06 -6.82 5.85
N ARG A 91 -6.71 -5.93 4.94
CA ARG A 91 -7.66 -5.36 3.96
C ARG A 91 -8.23 -6.42 3.02
N SER A 92 -7.41 -7.36 2.57
CA SER A 92 -7.87 -8.50 1.76
C SER A 92 -8.85 -9.38 2.54
N CYS A 93 -8.56 -9.69 3.80
CA CYS A 93 -9.46 -10.44 4.67
C CYS A 93 -10.79 -9.71 4.93
N GLU A 94 -10.75 -8.40 5.15
CA GLU A 94 -11.96 -7.56 5.31
C GLU A 94 -12.83 -7.59 4.05
N GLU A 95 -12.22 -7.44 2.86
CA GLU A 95 -12.93 -7.49 1.58
C GLU A 95 -13.60 -8.84 1.35
N ILE A 96 -12.88 -9.95 1.63
CA ILE A 96 -13.43 -11.30 1.53
C ILE A 96 -14.61 -11.43 2.52
N THR A 97 -14.40 -11.05 3.79
CA THR A 97 -15.44 -11.17 4.84
C THR A 97 -16.71 -10.42 4.46
N GLU A 98 -16.60 -9.22 3.88
CA GLU A 98 -17.75 -8.45 3.46
C GLU A 98 -18.53 -9.11 2.31
N LYS A 99 -17.83 -9.72 1.35
CA LYS A 99 -18.47 -10.53 0.29
C LYS A 99 -19.20 -11.74 0.87
N LEU A 100 -18.62 -12.39 1.87
CA LEU A 100 -19.18 -13.59 2.50
C LEU A 100 -20.41 -13.30 3.37
N ARG A 101 -20.57 -12.09 3.91
CA ARG A 101 -21.77 -11.70 4.68
C ARG A 101 -23.06 -11.76 3.88
N THR A 102 -22.98 -11.51 2.57
CA THR A 102 -24.16 -11.38 1.70
C THR A 102 -24.30 -12.52 0.69
N ASN A 103 -23.33 -13.45 0.65
CA ASN A 103 -23.27 -14.56 -0.28
C ASN A 103 -23.24 -15.90 0.45
N LYS A 104 -23.90 -16.91 -0.11
CA LYS A 104 -23.69 -18.29 0.34
C LYS A 104 -22.29 -18.74 -0.08
N PHE A 105 -21.61 -19.42 0.83
CA PHE A 105 -20.28 -19.94 0.61
C PHE A 105 -20.13 -21.34 1.21
N SER A 106 -19.15 -22.08 0.73
CA SER A 106 -18.66 -23.31 1.35
C SER A 106 -17.25 -23.06 1.89
N LEU A 107 -16.94 -23.67 3.03
CA LEU A 107 -15.61 -23.63 3.63
C LEU A 107 -14.93 -24.99 3.41
N ILE A 108 -13.75 -24.97 2.79
CA ILE A 108 -12.87 -26.13 2.66
C ILE A 108 -11.84 -26.01 3.78
N VAL A 109 -11.74 -27.05 4.60
CA VAL A 109 -10.86 -27.11 5.76
C VAL A 109 -9.95 -28.31 5.56
N ASP A 110 -8.64 -28.08 5.60
CA ASP A 110 -7.63 -29.13 5.47
C ASP A 110 -6.56 -29.01 6.56
N GLU A 111 -6.15 -30.13 7.14
CA GLU A 111 -5.06 -30.18 8.15
C GLU A 111 -3.86 -30.88 7.51
N THR A 112 -2.74 -30.16 7.44
CA THR A 112 -1.45 -30.73 7.04
C THR A 112 -0.58 -30.94 8.28
N THR A 113 -0.10 -32.17 8.46
CA THR A 113 0.91 -32.52 9.46
C THR A 113 2.24 -32.73 8.76
N ASP A 114 3.14 -31.75 8.87
CA ASP A 114 4.55 -31.97 8.57
C ASP A 114 5.20 -32.76 9.74
N VAL A 115 6.32 -33.45 9.48
CA VAL A 115 7.11 -34.11 10.53
C VAL A 115 7.74 -33.07 11.48
N SER A 116 7.84 -31.81 11.07
CA SER A 116 8.11 -30.70 11.97
C SER A 116 6.92 -30.43 12.91
N THR A 117 7.18 -29.93 14.12
CA THR A 117 6.18 -29.71 15.19
C THR A 117 5.08 -28.67 14.90
N LYS A 118 4.94 -28.22 13.65
CA LYS A 118 3.94 -27.22 13.24
C LYS A 118 2.78 -27.89 12.51
N LYS A 119 1.63 -27.93 13.16
CA LYS A 119 0.35 -28.24 12.51
C LYS A 119 -0.10 -27.02 11.71
N CYS A 120 -0.48 -27.21 10.46
CA CYS A 120 -1.04 -26.17 9.60
C CYS A 120 -2.51 -26.49 9.30
N LEU A 121 -3.40 -25.58 9.65
CA LEU A 121 -4.81 -25.64 9.23
C LEU A 121 -5.01 -24.68 8.07
N ILE A 122 -5.41 -25.21 6.92
CA ILE A 122 -5.70 -24.44 5.72
C ILE A 122 -7.21 -24.24 5.65
N LEU A 123 -7.61 -22.98 5.46
CA LEU A 123 -9.00 -22.58 5.28
C LEU A 123 -9.13 -21.94 3.89
N ILE A 124 -10.01 -22.48 3.05
CA ILE A 124 -10.31 -21.90 1.75
C ILE A 124 -11.81 -21.66 1.68
N VAL A 125 -12.21 -20.43 1.38
CA VAL A 125 -13.61 -20.10 1.15
C VAL A 125 -13.89 -20.14 -0.34
N ARG A 126 -14.91 -20.92 -0.70
CA ARG A 126 -15.45 -21.02 -2.06
C ARG A 126 -16.82 -20.36 -2.10
N PHE A 127 -16.99 -19.36 -2.97
CA PHE A 127 -18.26 -18.65 -3.12
C PHE A 127 -18.52 -18.28 -4.58
N PHE A 128 -19.80 -18.08 -4.92
CA PHE A 128 -20.17 -17.56 -6.24
C PHE A 128 -20.07 -16.03 -6.22
N ASP A 129 -19.12 -15.48 -6.97
CA ASP A 129 -19.02 -14.05 -7.16
C ASP A 129 -20.04 -13.59 -8.21
N LYS A 130 -20.99 -12.77 -7.74
CA LYS A 130 -22.08 -12.22 -8.56
C LYS A 130 -21.56 -11.26 -9.64
N PHE A 131 -20.41 -10.62 -9.42
CA PHE A 131 -19.86 -9.66 -10.36
C PHE A 131 -19.15 -10.36 -11.53
N SER A 132 -18.20 -11.26 -11.24
CA SER A 132 -17.53 -12.06 -12.28
C SER A 132 -18.41 -13.17 -12.87
N ARG A 133 -19.56 -13.48 -12.23
CA ARG A 133 -20.46 -14.59 -12.57
C ARG A 133 -19.73 -15.95 -12.58
N SER A 134 -18.79 -16.11 -11.66
CA SER A 134 -17.96 -17.30 -11.55
C SER A 134 -17.83 -17.77 -10.10
N VAL A 135 -17.36 -19.00 -9.91
CA VAL A 135 -17.04 -19.53 -8.58
C VAL A 135 -15.59 -19.19 -8.28
N ASP A 136 -15.36 -18.47 -7.20
CA ASP A 136 -14.04 -18.06 -6.74
C ASP A 136 -13.64 -18.80 -5.47
N ASP A 137 -12.36 -19.14 -5.39
CA ASP A 137 -11.69 -19.70 -4.22
C ASP A 137 -10.71 -18.67 -3.63
N LYS A 138 -10.84 -18.39 -2.33
CA LYS A 138 -9.98 -17.44 -1.60
C LYS A 138 -9.46 -18.05 -0.30
N PHE A 139 -8.21 -17.76 0.02
CA PHE A 139 -7.51 -18.15 1.25
C PHE A 139 -7.35 -16.94 2.19
#